data_AF-A0A952PRM5-F1
#
_entry.id   AF-A0A952PRM5-F1
#
_cell.length_a   1.000
_cell.length_b   1.000
_cell.length_c   1.000
_cell.angle_alpha   90.00
_cell.angle_beta   90.00
_cell.angle_gamma   90.00
#
_symmetry.space_group_name_H-M   'P 1'
#
loop_
_entity.id
_entity.type
_entity.pdbx_description
1 polymer ?
#
loop_
_entity_poly.entity_id
_entity_poly.type
_entity_poly.pdbx_seq_one_letter_code
_entity_poly.pdbx_strand_id
1 'polypeptide(L)'
;MNIFAINYDEIRESRASMTKEQPLKTGSESYIARRIEHNAMKYLDQSSLFKNLPQNVQSLFLTKAGLEKEELPVYGLYHDESTWIFATTRRVAWAGQGSLNSIKYTDIKQVSTPNWVALYAEFLKEQDTVPLEERPAKYQKHKMEISKLVVADKRGTENDLYWEPETIESVWEIVTFAIRLDRIHKGDFKTILSTFLRKMVTRLSL
;
A
#
# COMPACT_ATOMS: atom_id res chain seq x y z
N MET A 1 -1.93 -36.45 -18.35
CA MET A 1 -2.43 -35.28 -17.62
C MET A 1 -1.63 -35.22 -16.32
N ASN A 2 -0.53 -34.47 -16.30
CA ASN A 2 0.41 -34.45 -15.16
C ASN A 2 0.01 -33.35 -14.19
N ILE A 3 -0.35 -33.74 -12.98
CA ILE A 3 -0.58 -32.85 -11.85
C ILE A 3 0.78 -32.64 -11.20
N PHE A 4 1.31 -31.42 -11.23
CA PHE A 4 2.52 -31.06 -10.49
C PHE A 4 2.20 -31.09 -9.00
N ALA A 5 2.58 -32.17 -8.33
CA ALA A 5 2.66 -32.23 -6.88
C ALA A 5 3.81 -31.31 -6.43
N ILE A 6 3.48 -30.22 -5.77
CA ILE A 6 4.46 -29.36 -5.10
C ILE A 6 4.97 -30.15 -3.89
N ASN A 7 6.23 -30.54 -3.92
CA ASN A 7 6.87 -31.28 -2.85
C ASN A 7 7.17 -30.34 -1.66
N TYR A 8 6.35 -30.42 -0.62
CA TYR A 8 6.46 -29.55 0.56
C TYR A 8 7.74 -29.80 1.39
N ASP A 9 8.39 -30.95 1.24
CA ASP A 9 9.62 -31.28 1.96
C ASP A 9 10.84 -30.56 1.40
N GLU A 10 10.90 -30.28 0.09
CA GLU A 10 11.96 -29.43 -0.50
C GLU A 10 11.85 -27.97 -0.03
N ILE A 11 10.64 -27.47 0.18
CA ILE A 11 10.40 -26.13 0.72
C ILE A 11 10.84 -26.06 2.20
N ARG A 12 10.67 -27.15 2.95
CA ARG A 12 11.04 -27.24 4.36
C ARG A 12 12.55 -27.39 4.57
N GLU A 13 13.24 -28.14 3.71
CA GLU A 13 14.71 -28.21 3.71
C GLU A 13 15.36 -26.91 3.21
N SER A 14 14.69 -26.15 2.33
CA SER A 14 15.13 -24.78 1.97
C SER A 14 15.07 -23.82 3.17
N ARG A 15 14.14 -24.02 4.12
CA ARG A 15 14.05 -23.21 5.35
C ARG A 15 15.15 -23.53 6.36
N ALA A 16 15.60 -24.79 6.43
CA ALA A 16 16.68 -25.19 7.34
C ALA A 16 18.08 -24.74 6.87
N SER A 17 18.26 -24.47 5.58
CA SER A 17 19.49 -23.88 5.01
C SER A 17 19.50 -22.34 4.97
N MET A 18 18.39 -21.69 5.34
CA MET A 18 18.25 -20.22 5.39
C MET A 18 18.71 -19.56 6.71
N THR A 19 19.48 -20.25 7.56
CA THR A 19 20.14 -19.65 8.75
C THR A 19 21.41 -18.87 8.43
N LYS A 20 21.55 -18.40 7.18
CA LYS A 20 22.29 -17.19 6.85
C LYS A 20 21.44 -16.42 5.85
N GLU A 21 20.66 -15.44 6.33
CA GLU A 21 20.03 -14.45 5.43
C GLU A 21 21.13 -13.85 4.56
N GLN A 22 21.24 -14.30 3.31
CA GLN A 22 22.07 -13.61 2.34
C GLN A 22 21.52 -12.18 2.25
N PRO A 23 22.38 -11.16 2.35
CA PRO A 23 21.92 -9.78 2.28
C PRO A 23 21.21 -9.58 0.94
N LEU A 24 19.90 -9.30 0.98
CA LEU A 24 19.11 -8.97 -0.20
C LEU A 24 19.85 -7.87 -0.96
N LYS A 25 20.05 -8.07 -2.27
CA LYS A 25 20.67 -7.02 -3.10
C LYS A 25 19.85 -5.74 -2.97
N THR A 26 20.46 -4.69 -2.43
CA THR A 26 19.84 -3.38 -2.25
C THR A 26 19.27 -2.88 -3.58
N GLY A 27 18.01 -2.46 -3.59
CA GLY A 27 17.31 -2.01 -4.81
C GLY A 27 16.62 -3.11 -5.62
N SER A 28 16.70 -4.38 -5.21
CA SER A 28 15.82 -5.43 -5.76
C SER A 28 14.36 -5.22 -5.33
N GLU A 29 13.41 -5.70 -6.13
CA GLU A 29 11.98 -5.70 -5.81
C GLU A 29 11.71 -6.36 -4.45
N SER A 30 12.41 -7.46 -4.12
CA SER A 30 12.31 -8.13 -2.82
C SER A 30 12.79 -7.25 -1.65
N TYR A 31 13.82 -6.43 -1.86
CA TYR A 31 14.28 -5.48 -0.86
C TYR A 31 13.27 -4.34 -0.66
N ILE A 32 12.68 -3.83 -1.75
CA ILE A 32 11.64 -2.80 -1.72
C ILE A 32 10.41 -3.34 -0.99
N ALA A 33 9.94 -4.54 -1.36
CA ALA A 33 8.83 -5.22 -0.69
C ALA A 33 9.09 -5.32 0.81
N ARG A 34 10.26 -5.80 1.25
CA ARG A 34 10.60 -5.91 2.67
C ARG A 34 10.60 -4.56 3.40
N ARG A 35 11.02 -3.47 2.74
CA ARG A 35 10.94 -2.12 3.31
C ARG A 35 9.51 -1.62 3.43
N ILE A 36 8.68 -1.85 2.41
CA ILE A 36 7.25 -1.48 2.45
C ILE A 36 6.54 -2.30 3.53
N GLU A 37 6.76 -3.62 3.62
CA GLU A 37 6.24 -4.46 4.70
C GLU A 37 6.66 -3.92 6.08
N HIS A 38 7.95 -3.63 6.26
CA HIS A 38 8.46 -3.10 7.51
C HIS A 38 7.81 -1.76 7.87
N ASN A 39 7.57 -0.89 6.89
CA ASN A 39 6.86 0.36 7.13
C ASN A 39 5.38 0.10 7.45
N ALA A 40 4.73 -0.82 6.74
CA ALA A 40 3.35 -1.22 7.00
C ALA A 40 3.18 -1.70 8.44
N MET A 41 4.09 -2.54 8.96
CA MET A 41 4.04 -3.01 10.35
C MET A 41 4.07 -1.91 11.42
N LYS A 42 4.49 -0.67 11.09
CA LYS A 42 4.46 0.45 12.03
C LYS A 42 3.07 1.07 12.16
N TYR A 43 2.24 0.95 11.14
CA TYR A 43 0.97 1.66 10.99
C TYR A 43 -0.23 0.71 10.82
N LEU A 44 0.00 -0.59 10.62
CA LEU A 44 -1.00 -1.55 10.16
C LEU A 44 -0.90 -2.89 10.88
N ASP A 45 -2.05 -3.58 10.88
CA ASP A 45 -2.16 -4.95 11.33
C ASP A 45 -1.33 -5.89 10.42
N GLN A 46 -0.61 -6.81 11.04
CA GLN A 46 0.15 -7.84 10.35
C GLN A 46 -0.78 -8.75 9.53
N SER A 47 -2.05 -8.90 9.90
CA SER A 47 -3.02 -9.71 9.14
C SER A 47 -3.20 -9.22 7.70
N SER A 48 -2.98 -7.93 7.45
CA SER A 48 -3.14 -7.30 6.14
C SER A 48 -1.87 -7.34 5.26
N LEU A 49 -0.76 -7.89 5.78
CA LEU A 49 0.40 -8.22 4.94
C LEU A 49 -0.02 -9.30 3.94
N PHE A 50 0.37 -9.15 2.67
CA PHE A 50 -0.11 -10.06 1.61
C PHE A 50 0.13 -11.54 1.93
N LYS A 51 1.32 -11.86 2.46
CA LYS A 51 1.71 -13.22 2.86
C LYS A 51 0.84 -13.84 3.96
N ASN A 52 0.15 -13.00 4.74
CA ASN A 52 -0.71 -13.40 5.86
C ASN A 52 -2.20 -13.43 5.48
N LEU A 53 -2.57 -12.92 4.29
CA LEU A 53 -3.95 -12.95 3.82
C LEU A 53 -4.43 -14.39 3.57
N PRO A 54 -5.74 -14.67 3.67
CA PRO A 54 -6.31 -15.94 3.24
C PRO A 54 -5.95 -16.27 1.78
N GLN A 55 -5.70 -17.56 1.48
CA GLN A 55 -5.17 -17.98 0.18
C GLN A 55 -6.11 -17.65 -1.00
N ASN A 56 -7.43 -17.66 -0.75
CA ASN A 56 -8.43 -17.23 -1.72
C ASN A 56 -8.32 -15.73 -2.02
N VAL A 57 -8.07 -14.89 -1.02
CA VAL A 57 -7.86 -13.44 -1.18
C VAL A 57 -6.56 -13.15 -1.91
N GLN A 58 -5.47 -13.85 -1.55
CA GLN A 58 -4.20 -13.74 -2.27
C GLN A 58 -4.40 -14.05 -3.76
N SER A 59 -5.09 -15.14 -4.06
CA SER A 59 -5.37 -15.57 -5.43
C SER A 59 -6.22 -14.54 -6.19
N LEU A 60 -7.27 -14.00 -5.55
CA LEU A 60 -8.08 -12.91 -6.10
C LEU A 60 -7.21 -11.72 -6.50
N PHE A 61 -6.34 -11.23 -5.61
CA PHE A 61 -5.49 -10.08 -5.88
C PHE A 61 -4.52 -10.34 -7.02
N LEU A 62 -3.86 -11.49 -7.03
CA LEU A 62 -2.93 -11.86 -8.10
C LEU A 62 -3.65 -11.96 -9.46
N THR A 63 -4.86 -12.51 -9.50
CA THR A 63 -5.65 -12.62 -10.73
C THR A 63 -6.22 -11.28 -11.19
N LYS A 64 -6.82 -10.50 -10.29
CA LYS A 64 -7.51 -9.25 -10.64
C LYS A 64 -6.55 -8.10 -10.95
N ALA A 65 -5.43 -8.00 -10.22
CA ALA A 65 -4.49 -6.90 -10.42
C ALA A 65 -3.59 -7.08 -11.64
N GLY A 66 -3.41 -8.33 -12.11
CA GLY A 66 -2.59 -8.65 -13.29
C GLY A 66 -1.15 -8.15 -13.13
N LEU A 67 -0.39 -8.76 -12.22
CA LEU A 67 0.96 -8.30 -11.88
C LEU A 67 1.91 -8.27 -13.09
N GLU A 68 2.72 -7.22 -13.18
CA GLU A 68 3.83 -7.14 -14.13
C GLU A 68 4.94 -8.14 -13.76
N LYS A 69 5.80 -8.46 -14.72
CA LYS A 69 6.98 -9.29 -14.46
C LYS A 69 7.84 -8.63 -13.38
N GLU A 70 8.18 -9.40 -12.35
CA GLU A 70 8.97 -8.98 -11.17
C GLU A 70 8.25 -8.02 -10.21
N GLU A 71 6.99 -7.68 -10.44
CA GLU A 71 6.17 -6.95 -9.47
C GLU A 71 5.81 -7.88 -8.31
N LEU A 72 6.09 -7.44 -7.08
CA LEU A 72 5.82 -8.25 -5.89
C LEU A 72 4.62 -7.70 -5.10
N PRO A 73 3.72 -8.58 -4.63
CA PRO A 73 2.64 -8.19 -3.76
C PRO A 73 3.17 -7.91 -2.35
N VAL A 74 2.63 -6.88 -1.69
CA VAL A 74 3.13 -6.46 -0.37
C VAL A 74 2.04 -6.43 0.67
N TYR A 75 0.94 -5.76 0.37
CA TYR A 75 -0.09 -5.44 1.34
C TYR A 75 -1.45 -5.45 0.68
N GLY A 76 -2.48 -5.86 1.41
CA GLY A 76 -3.84 -5.74 0.89
C GLY A 76 -4.91 -5.75 1.95
N LEU A 77 -5.98 -5.02 1.65
CA LEU A 77 -7.20 -4.92 2.43
C LEU A 77 -8.33 -5.52 1.63
N TYR A 78 -9.07 -6.41 2.27
CA TYR A 78 -10.15 -7.15 1.62
C TYR A 78 -11.41 -7.05 2.47
N HIS A 79 -12.49 -6.58 1.85
CA HIS A 79 -13.83 -6.61 2.43
C HIS A 79 -14.68 -7.61 1.64
N ASP A 80 -14.73 -7.42 0.32
CA ASP A 80 -15.39 -8.32 -0.63
C ASP A 80 -14.74 -8.23 -2.02
N GLU A 81 -15.26 -8.98 -3.00
CA GLU A 81 -14.70 -9.01 -4.37
C GLU A 81 -14.80 -7.66 -5.13
N SER A 82 -15.72 -6.78 -4.71
CA SER A 82 -15.97 -5.47 -5.29
C SER A 82 -15.26 -4.32 -4.54
N THR A 83 -14.79 -4.59 -3.33
CA THR A 83 -14.22 -3.60 -2.40
C THR A 83 -12.94 -4.14 -1.77
N TRP A 84 -11.81 -3.73 -2.34
CA TRP A 84 -10.49 -4.10 -1.85
C TRP A 84 -9.41 -3.10 -2.28
N ILE A 85 -8.31 -3.07 -1.53
CA ILE A 85 -7.11 -2.29 -1.84
C ILE A 85 -5.91 -3.24 -1.85
N PHE A 86 -5.03 -3.09 -2.82
CA PHE A 86 -3.87 -3.94 -3.00
C PHE A 86 -2.66 -3.11 -3.40
N ALA A 87 -1.64 -3.14 -2.56
CA ALA A 87 -0.38 -2.45 -2.78
C ALA A 87 0.72 -3.46 -3.15
N THR A 88 1.43 -3.13 -4.23
CA THR A 88 2.57 -3.88 -4.72
C THR A 88 3.83 -3.04 -4.58
N THR A 89 4.96 -3.54 -5.08
CA THR A 89 6.19 -2.74 -5.19
C THR A 89 6.13 -1.61 -6.21
N ARG A 90 5.13 -1.60 -7.13
CA ARG A 90 5.08 -0.65 -8.26
C ARG A 90 3.84 0.23 -8.33
N ARG A 91 2.72 -0.24 -7.77
CA ARG A 91 1.43 0.46 -7.86
C ARG A 91 0.57 0.16 -6.66
N VAL A 92 -0.44 0.99 -6.52
CA VAL A 92 -1.64 0.67 -5.76
C VAL A 92 -2.77 0.38 -6.74
N ALA A 93 -3.48 -0.72 -6.52
CA ALA A 93 -4.69 -1.11 -7.23
C ALA A 93 -5.83 -1.23 -6.23
N TRP A 94 -7.04 -0.91 -6.64
CA TRP A 94 -8.21 -1.04 -5.78
C TRP A 94 -9.46 -1.28 -6.61
N ALA A 95 -10.40 -1.99 -6.03
CA ALA A 95 -11.76 -2.09 -6.54
C ALA A 95 -12.67 -1.25 -5.65
N GLY A 96 -13.55 -0.48 -6.30
CA GLY A 96 -14.62 0.27 -5.63
C GLY A 96 -15.76 0.56 -6.60
N GLN A 97 -17.00 0.37 -6.15
CA GLN A 97 -18.22 0.67 -6.90
C GLN A 97 -18.27 0.05 -8.33
N GLY A 98 -17.77 -1.17 -8.48
CA GLY A 98 -17.78 -1.89 -9.75
C GLY A 98 -16.68 -1.49 -10.75
N SER A 99 -15.77 -0.59 -10.36
CA SER A 99 -14.60 -0.22 -11.14
C SER A 99 -13.32 -0.82 -10.57
N LEU A 100 -12.42 -1.28 -11.44
CA LEU A 100 -11.06 -1.65 -11.08
C LEU A 100 -10.14 -0.51 -11.47
N ASN A 101 -9.47 0.05 -10.48
CA ASN A 101 -8.56 1.16 -10.66
C ASN A 101 -7.14 0.72 -10.29
N SER A 102 -6.14 1.28 -10.96
CA SER A 102 -4.75 1.09 -10.57
C SER A 102 -3.90 2.25 -11.04
N ILE A 103 -2.89 2.60 -10.24
CA ILE A 103 -1.97 3.69 -10.57
C ILE A 103 -0.56 3.35 -10.09
N LYS A 104 0.41 3.51 -10.99
CA LYS A 104 1.83 3.34 -10.67
C LYS A 104 2.27 4.45 -9.74
N TYR A 105 3.11 4.13 -8.76
CA TYR A 105 3.65 5.13 -7.85
C TYR A 105 4.41 6.24 -8.58
N THR A 106 5.05 5.90 -9.71
CA THR A 106 5.73 6.85 -10.61
C THR A 106 4.79 7.89 -11.20
N ASP A 107 3.50 7.58 -11.34
CA ASP A 107 2.51 8.43 -11.99
C ASP A 107 1.70 9.26 -10.99
N ILE A 108 1.90 9.01 -9.70
CA ILE A 108 1.25 9.77 -8.62
C ILE A 108 1.99 11.10 -8.40
N LYS A 109 1.26 12.20 -8.60
CA LYS A 109 1.74 13.56 -8.30
C LYS A 109 1.60 13.84 -6.81
N GLN A 110 0.43 13.56 -6.27
CA GLN A 110 0.05 13.86 -4.89
C GLN A 110 -0.89 12.80 -4.35
N VAL A 111 -0.73 12.52 -3.05
CA VAL A 111 -1.69 11.75 -2.28
C VAL A 111 -2.07 12.59 -1.08
N SER A 112 -3.37 12.75 -0.84
CA SER A 112 -3.89 13.50 0.29
C SER A 112 -5.02 12.74 0.95
N THR A 113 -4.98 12.69 2.27
CA THR A 113 -6.17 12.47 3.07
C THR A 113 -6.93 13.79 3.21
N PRO A 114 -8.26 13.75 3.36
CA PRO A 114 -9.02 14.89 3.81
C PRO A 114 -8.47 15.39 5.16
N ASN A 115 -8.71 16.65 5.51
CA ASN A 115 -8.38 17.13 6.85
C ASN A 115 -9.48 16.67 7.82
N TRP A 116 -9.28 15.51 8.47
CA TRP A 116 -10.32 14.90 9.29
C TRP A 116 -10.65 15.71 10.53
N VAL A 117 -9.66 16.41 11.09
CA VAL A 117 -9.88 17.30 12.23
C VAL A 117 -10.84 18.42 11.82
N ALA A 118 -10.66 18.99 10.62
CA ALA A 118 -11.55 20.00 10.09
C ALA A 118 -12.95 19.42 9.77
N LEU A 119 -13.03 18.30 9.05
CA LEU A 119 -14.30 17.66 8.69
C LEU A 119 -15.11 17.21 9.91
N TYR A 120 -14.44 16.67 10.93
CA TYR A 120 -15.10 16.26 12.17
C TYR A 120 -15.56 17.47 12.98
N ALA A 121 -14.76 18.54 13.02
CA ALA A 121 -15.16 19.79 13.67
C ALA A 121 -16.35 20.47 12.97
N GLU A 122 -16.41 20.40 11.64
CA GLU A 122 -17.57 20.86 10.85
C GLU A 122 -18.80 20.00 11.15
N PHE A 123 -18.66 18.68 11.14
CA PHE A 123 -19.75 17.76 11.48
C PHE A 123 -20.35 18.04 12.86
N LEU A 124 -19.51 18.25 13.88
CA LEU A 124 -19.95 18.57 15.24
C LEU A 124 -20.73 19.89 15.31
N LYS A 125 -20.29 20.93 14.56
CA LYS A 125 -21.01 22.21 14.49
C LYS A 125 -22.35 22.09 13.78
N GLU A 126 -22.45 21.20 12.79
CA GLU A 126 -23.68 20.99 12.02
C GLU A 126 -24.73 20.16 12.78
N GLN A 127 -24.34 19.26 13.69
CA GLN A 127 -25.29 18.41 14.42
C GLN A 127 -26.35 19.22 15.20
N ASP A 128 -25.98 20.38 15.74
CA ASP A 128 -26.88 21.24 16.51
C ASP A 128 -27.84 22.06 15.65
N THR A 129 -27.56 22.19 14.34
CA THR A 129 -28.33 23.05 13.43
C THR A 129 -29.16 22.28 12.39
N VAL A 130 -28.92 20.98 12.24
CA VAL A 130 -29.57 20.14 11.22
C VAL A 130 -30.80 19.42 11.81
N PRO A 131 -31.97 19.47 11.13
CA PRO A 131 -33.16 18.72 11.51
C PRO A 131 -32.88 17.22 11.68
N LEU A 132 -33.49 16.58 12.67
CA LEU A 132 -33.27 15.17 13.00
C LEU A 132 -33.41 14.22 11.80
N GLU A 133 -34.31 14.54 10.87
CA GLU A 133 -34.62 13.78 9.66
C GLU A 133 -33.47 13.79 8.64
N GLU A 134 -32.66 14.84 8.61
CA GLU A 134 -31.55 15.02 7.65
C GLU A 134 -30.20 14.52 8.21
N ARG A 135 -30.11 14.32 9.52
CA ARG A 135 -28.89 13.87 10.21
C ARG A 135 -28.33 12.54 9.66
N PRO A 136 -29.13 11.51 9.33
CA PRO A 136 -28.58 10.26 8.80
C PRO A 136 -27.87 10.42 7.45
N ALA A 137 -28.45 11.21 6.54
CA ALA A 137 -27.88 11.47 5.22
C ALA A 137 -26.57 12.29 5.34
N LYS A 138 -26.56 13.32 6.20
CA LYS A 138 -25.34 14.09 6.48
C LYS A 138 -24.27 13.26 7.17
N TYR A 139 -24.63 12.39 8.10
CA TYR A 139 -23.70 11.47 8.76
C TYR A 139 -23.06 10.52 7.74
N GLN A 140 -23.86 9.93 6.83
CA GLN A 140 -23.31 9.10 5.76
C GLN A 140 -22.36 9.87 4.85
N LYS A 141 -22.73 11.08 4.42
CA LYS A 141 -21.87 11.94 3.60
C LYS A 141 -20.52 12.22 4.27
N HIS A 142 -20.54 12.66 5.53
CA HIS A 142 -19.32 12.91 6.29
C HIS A 142 -18.51 11.63 6.46
N LYS A 143 -19.15 10.51 6.82
CA LYS A 143 -18.47 9.22 6.95
C LYS A 143 -17.73 8.85 5.66
N MET A 144 -18.33 9.05 4.49
CA MET A 144 -17.67 8.81 3.21
C MET A 144 -16.50 9.77 2.94
N GLU A 145 -16.65 11.06 3.25
CA GLU A 145 -15.59 12.05 3.05
C GLU A 145 -14.37 11.80 3.95
N ILE A 146 -14.58 11.39 5.21
CA ILE A 146 -13.50 11.06 6.15
C ILE A 146 -12.82 9.74 5.76
N SER A 147 -13.56 8.84 5.12
CA SER A 147 -13.11 7.50 4.68
C SER A 147 -12.35 7.52 3.34
N LYS A 148 -11.96 8.69 2.84
CA LYS A 148 -11.45 8.87 1.48
C LYS A 148 -9.96 9.14 1.45
N LEU A 149 -9.27 8.58 0.47
CA LEU A 149 -7.90 8.91 0.08
C LEU A 149 -7.92 9.38 -1.36
N VAL A 150 -7.43 10.61 -1.59
CA VAL A 150 -7.35 11.19 -2.93
C VAL A 150 -5.97 10.93 -3.50
N VAL A 151 -5.93 10.26 -4.65
CA VAL A 151 -4.72 10.04 -5.43
C VAL A 151 -4.82 10.84 -6.72
N ALA A 152 -4.05 11.91 -6.81
CA ALA A 152 -3.95 12.74 -8.01
C ALA A 152 -2.80 12.25 -8.89
N ASP A 153 -3.11 11.90 -10.13
CA ASP A 153 -2.11 11.53 -11.12
C ASP A 153 -1.38 12.78 -11.68
N LYS A 154 -0.29 12.54 -12.42
CA LYS A 154 0.47 13.62 -13.08
C LYS A 154 -0.30 14.35 -14.19
N ARG A 155 -1.39 13.79 -14.70
CA ARG A 155 -2.23 14.35 -15.75
C ARG A 155 -3.37 15.23 -15.19
N GLY A 156 -3.55 15.23 -13.87
CA GLY A 156 -4.60 15.96 -13.17
C GLY A 156 -5.88 15.16 -12.92
N THR A 157 -5.89 13.85 -13.19
CA THR A 157 -7.00 12.97 -12.80
C THR A 157 -6.94 12.70 -11.31
N GLU A 158 -8.03 12.96 -10.62
CA GLU A 158 -8.19 12.58 -9.22
C GLU A 158 -8.93 11.26 -9.12
N ASN A 159 -8.41 10.38 -8.27
CA ASN A 159 -8.97 9.08 -8.02
C ASN A 159 -9.24 8.93 -6.52
N ASP A 160 -10.44 8.45 -6.22
CA ASP A 160 -10.88 8.28 -4.85
C ASP A 160 -10.75 6.81 -4.42
N LEU A 161 -10.06 6.60 -3.32
CA LEU A 161 -10.01 5.32 -2.62
C LEU A 161 -10.82 5.46 -1.34
N TYR A 162 -11.77 4.55 -1.11
CA TYR A 162 -12.61 4.57 0.08
C TYR A 162 -12.30 3.38 0.98
N TRP A 163 -12.10 3.63 2.27
CA TRP A 163 -11.97 2.62 3.30
C TRP A 163 -12.27 3.19 4.68
N GLU A 164 -12.44 2.34 5.70
CA GLU A 164 -12.59 2.81 7.08
C GLU A 164 -11.48 3.81 7.46
N PRO A 165 -11.82 4.90 8.18
CA PRO A 165 -10.91 6.01 8.39
C PRO A 165 -9.52 5.56 8.90
N GLU A 166 -9.41 4.98 10.10
CA GLU A 166 -8.11 4.60 10.68
C GLU A 166 -7.23 3.75 9.74
N THR A 167 -7.86 2.91 8.93
CA THR A 167 -7.16 2.07 7.96
C THR A 167 -6.75 2.84 6.70
N ILE A 168 -7.55 3.81 6.22
CA ILE A 168 -7.21 4.60 5.03
C ILE A 168 -6.02 5.53 5.26
N GLU A 169 -5.85 6.07 6.47
CA GLU A 169 -4.67 6.86 6.85
C GLU A 169 -3.38 6.02 6.76
N SER A 170 -3.46 4.77 7.19
CA SER A 170 -2.31 3.88 7.09
C SER A 170 -2.02 3.43 5.65
N VAL A 171 -3.04 3.29 4.80
CA VAL A 171 -2.85 3.14 3.35
C VAL A 171 -2.16 4.37 2.76
N TRP A 172 -2.54 5.57 3.17
CA TRP A 172 -1.87 6.81 2.76
C TRP A 172 -0.38 6.82 3.11
N GLU A 173 -0.02 6.38 4.32
CA GLU A 173 1.40 6.27 4.74
C GLU A 173 2.19 5.27 3.89
N ILE A 174 1.61 4.09 3.60
CA ILE A 174 2.24 3.12 2.69
C ILE A 174 2.48 3.73 1.31
N VAL A 175 1.43 4.30 0.71
CA VAL A 175 1.51 4.83 -0.65
C VAL A 175 2.49 6.00 -0.71
N THR A 176 2.46 6.89 0.28
CA THR A 176 3.40 8.01 0.39
C THR A 176 4.84 7.51 0.55
N PHE A 177 5.06 6.48 1.36
CA PHE A 177 6.36 5.84 1.50
C PHE A 177 6.83 5.21 0.18
N ALA A 178 5.97 4.48 -0.51
CA ALA A 178 6.29 3.87 -1.80
C ALA A 178 6.63 4.91 -2.87
N ILE A 179 5.88 6.02 -2.94
CA ILE A 179 6.20 7.16 -3.81
C ILE A 179 7.54 7.78 -3.44
N ARG A 180 7.83 7.96 -2.14
CA ARG A 180 9.13 8.50 -1.69
C ARG A 180 10.27 7.57 -2.10
N LEU A 181 10.11 6.26 -1.92
CA LEU A 181 11.08 5.28 -2.39
C LEU A 181 11.28 5.43 -3.90
N ASP A 182 10.21 5.38 -4.70
CA ASP A 182 10.30 5.54 -6.15
C ASP A 182 11.01 6.84 -6.57
N ARG A 183 10.66 7.98 -5.96
CA ARG A 183 11.26 9.30 -6.25
C ARG A 183 12.71 9.42 -5.85
N ILE A 184 13.06 8.95 -4.65
CA ILE A 184 14.45 8.92 -4.18
C ILE A 184 15.25 8.17 -5.22
N HIS A 185 14.69 7.07 -5.70
CA HIS A 185 15.45 6.16 -6.50
C HIS A 185 15.35 6.39 -7.99
N LYS A 186 14.41 7.19 -8.51
CA LYS A 186 14.27 7.54 -9.93
C LYS A 186 14.38 6.33 -10.90
N GLY A 187 14.08 5.12 -10.43
CA GLY A 187 14.42 3.88 -11.10
C GLY A 187 15.92 3.49 -11.14
N ASP A 188 16.86 4.33 -10.68
CA ASP A 188 18.30 4.05 -10.52
C ASP A 188 18.80 4.19 -9.05
N PHE A 189 18.64 3.10 -8.29
CA PHE A 189 19.09 2.97 -6.89
C PHE A 189 20.62 2.92 -6.72
N LYS A 190 21.39 2.67 -7.78
CA LYS A 190 22.85 2.41 -7.71
C LYS A 190 23.63 3.66 -7.31
N THR A 191 23.15 4.82 -7.75
CA THR A 191 23.78 6.14 -7.56
C THR A 191 23.65 6.68 -6.12
N ILE A 192 22.67 6.19 -5.35
CA ILE A 192 22.45 6.61 -3.97
C ILE A 192 23.39 5.90 -3.00
N LEU A 193 23.69 4.63 -3.23
CA LEU A 193 24.62 3.88 -2.39
C LEU A 193 26.04 4.43 -2.51
N SER A 194 26.49 4.83 -3.71
CA SER A 194 27.80 5.48 -3.87
C SER A 194 27.89 6.82 -3.14
N THR A 195 26.80 7.59 -3.11
CA THR A 195 26.73 8.89 -2.45
C THR A 195 26.60 8.77 -0.92
N PHE A 196 25.82 7.80 -0.43
CA PHE A 196 25.58 7.56 0.99
C PHE A 196 26.75 6.81 1.66
N LEU A 197 27.34 5.81 1.00
CA LEU A 197 28.56 5.15 1.49
C LEU A 197 29.75 6.11 1.48
N ARG A 198 29.90 6.98 0.46
CA ARG A 198 30.94 8.03 0.50
C ARG A 198 30.79 8.92 1.71
N LYS A 199 29.57 9.42 1.99
CA LYS A 199 29.32 10.32 3.13
C LYS A 199 29.48 9.63 4.50
N MET A 200 29.22 8.33 4.62
CA MET A 200 29.45 7.60 5.87
C MET A 200 30.91 7.24 6.09
N VAL A 201 31.68 6.92 5.04
CA VAL A 201 33.12 6.65 5.17
C VAL A 201 33.88 7.93 5.56
N THR A 202 33.43 9.12 5.14
CA THR A 202 34.06 10.38 5.57
C THR A 202 33.72 10.79 7.01
N ARG A 203 32.69 10.20 7.64
CA ARG A 203 32.31 10.50 9.03
C ARG A 203 32.79 9.47 10.06
N LEU A 204 33.44 8.40 9.62
CA LEU A 204 34.10 7.41 10.49
C LEU A 204 35.63 7.50 10.44
N SER A 205 36.16 8.61 9.88
CA SER A 205 37.60 8.90 9.77
C SER A 205 38.03 10.18 10.52
N LEU A 206 37.19 10.68 11.43
CA LEU A 206 37.50 11.77 12.37
C LEU A 206 37.07 11.36 13.77
#